data_AF-A0A179ID90-F1
#
_entry.id   AF-A0A179ID90-F1
#
_cell.length_a   1.000
_cell.length_b   1.000
_cell.length_c   1.000
_cell.angle_alpha   90.00
_cell.angle_beta   90.00
_cell.angle_gamma   90.00
#
_symmetry.space_group_name_H-M   'P 1'
#
loop_
_entity.id
_entity.type
_entity.pdbx_description
1 polymer ?
#
loop_
_entity_poly.entity_id
_entity_poly.type
_entity_poly.pdbx_seq_one_letter_code
_entity_poly.pdbx_strand_id
1 'polypeptide(L)'
;MVSSIDSSTAAVKPLEAVAIIQSQVDALKEVYQGQFPVDSAVLGVLPQGTESAECQRYGQSGWSFTAKVVSLQNGAKVPYFLKYVPGELGRQQLFGEFTGMTELWKLSPEFVVKPVAWGKLADTSQDWYFLLTEFKNLSTQLVDADKLAARVAQLHKRSQAQSDTGGRFGFPIQTFDGARLQSVGWDPSWASFFAKLLAEAYRQDTEANGVWPELERAHQRVQADVIPRLLGVLEENGRRVVPTLIHGDMWEGNLVSILNDFHYLLNKYAADIEDRKREAAPAESQQGEVAYDRKTYSMGLPQAQRTETAYDSGIKDNRMSATVEARD
;
A
#
# COMPACT_ATOMS: atom_id res chain seq x y z
N MET A 1 -1.90 -37.16 -31.42
CA MET A 1 -0.83 -36.50 -30.64
C MET A 1 -1.41 -35.23 -30.03
N VAL A 2 -1.77 -35.28 -28.76
CA VAL A 2 -2.09 -34.10 -27.96
C VAL A 2 -1.14 -34.21 -26.76
N SER A 3 -0.10 -33.39 -26.75
CA SER A 3 0.89 -33.41 -25.68
C SER A 3 0.31 -32.73 -24.45
N SER A 4 0.21 -33.53 -23.39
CA SER A 4 0.05 -33.12 -21.99
C SER A 4 0.96 -31.94 -21.67
N ILE A 5 0.38 -30.78 -21.32
CA ILE A 5 1.09 -29.73 -20.60
C ILE A 5 1.10 -30.18 -19.14
N ASP A 6 2.30 -30.44 -18.66
CA ASP A 6 2.61 -30.84 -17.29
C ASP A 6 2.19 -29.74 -16.32
N SER A 7 1.15 -29.98 -15.53
CA SER A 7 0.68 -29.08 -14.48
C SER A 7 1.42 -29.40 -13.17
N SER A 8 2.71 -29.07 -13.10
CA SER A 8 3.49 -29.20 -11.85
C SER A 8 4.12 -27.87 -11.43
N THR A 9 3.29 -26.87 -11.19
CA THR A 9 3.63 -25.84 -10.20
C THR A 9 2.45 -25.77 -9.24
N ALA A 10 2.56 -26.44 -8.10
CA ALA A 10 1.65 -26.18 -7.00
C ALA A 10 1.77 -24.69 -6.68
N ALA A 11 0.68 -23.93 -6.86
CA ALA A 11 0.66 -22.52 -6.49
C ALA A 11 1.03 -22.45 -5.00
N VAL A 12 2.18 -21.83 -4.70
CA VAL A 12 2.62 -21.59 -3.32
C VAL A 12 1.51 -20.81 -2.63
N LYS A 13 1.13 -21.23 -1.42
CA LYS A 13 0.07 -20.54 -0.69
C LYS A 13 0.50 -19.08 -0.45
N PRO A 14 -0.42 -18.10 -0.48
CA PRO A 14 -0.06 -16.69 -0.33
C PRO A 14 0.85 -16.44 0.89
N LEU A 15 0.52 -16.97 2.06
CA LEU A 15 1.33 -16.81 3.29
C LEU A 15 2.74 -17.41 3.21
N GLU A 16 2.92 -18.50 2.48
CA GLU A 16 4.23 -19.11 2.27
C GLU A 16 5.10 -18.24 1.35
N ALA A 17 4.48 -17.65 0.30
CA ALA A 17 5.17 -16.72 -0.60
C ALA A 17 5.67 -15.46 0.15
N VAL A 18 4.87 -14.95 1.09
CA VAL A 18 5.23 -13.84 1.98
C VAL A 18 6.45 -14.15 2.82
N ALA A 19 6.46 -15.30 3.49
CA ALA A 19 7.56 -15.70 4.36
C ALA A 19 8.87 -15.90 3.58
N ILE A 20 8.77 -16.45 2.36
CA ILE A 20 9.92 -16.61 1.46
C ILE A 20 10.50 -15.25 1.07
N ILE A 21 9.66 -14.29 0.68
CA ILE A 21 10.10 -12.93 0.35
C ILE A 21 10.80 -12.28 1.53
N GLN A 22 10.20 -12.36 2.72
CA GLN A 22 10.76 -11.78 3.94
C GLN A 22 12.16 -12.34 4.22
N SER A 23 12.30 -13.67 4.18
CA SER A 23 13.58 -14.34 4.39
C SER A 23 14.64 -13.93 3.36
N GLN A 24 14.28 -13.85 2.08
CA GLN A 24 15.21 -13.43 1.02
C GLN A 24 15.62 -11.97 1.15
N VAL A 25 14.69 -11.09 1.49
CA VAL A 25 14.95 -9.67 1.77
C VAL A 25 15.87 -9.51 2.97
N ASP A 26 15.66 -10.27 4.04
CA ASP A 26 16.50 -10.21 5.22
C ASP A 26 17.91 -10.75 4.96
N ALA A 27 18.04 -11.82 4.19
CA ALA A 27 19.35 -12.29 3.72
C ALA A 27 20.08 -11.20 2.89
N LEU A 28 19.39 -10.51 1.99
CA LEU A 28 19.99 -9.44 1.19
C LEU A 28 20.41 -8.23 2.05
N LYS A 29 19.62 -7.90 3.07
CA LYS A 29 19.93 -6.85 4.06
C LYS A 29 21.18 -7.16 4.86
N GLU A 30 21.42 -8.42 5.22
CA GLU A 30 22.63 -8.85 5.92
C GLU A 30 23.88 -8.74 5.02
N VAL A 31 23.73 -9.02 3.72
CA VAL A 31 24.83 -8.86 2.76
C VAL A 31 25.14 -7.37 2.52
N TYR A 32 24.12 -6.54 2.39
CA TYR A 32 24.26 -5.11 2.08
C TYR A 32 23.88 -4.22 3.27
N GLN A 33 24.80 -4.10 4.24
CA GLN A 33 24.62 -3.25 5.41
C GLN A 33 24.92 -1.76 5.15
N GLY A 34 25.60 -1.42 4.05
CA GLY A 34 26.06 -0.06 3.75
C GLY A 34 25.97 0.30 2.27
N GLN A 35 27.04 0.87 1.72
CA GLN A 35 27.17 1.07 0.27
C GLN A 35 27.32 -0.27 -0.45
N PHE A 36 26.73 -0.40 -1.63
CA PHE A 36 26.82 -1.59 -2.46
C PHE A 36 26.76 -1.24 -3.95
N PRO A 37 27.21 -2.13 -4.85
CA PRO A 37 27.21 -1.87 -6.28
C PRO A 37 25.81 -1.55 -6.83
N VAL A 38 25.74 -0.59 -7.76
CA VAL A 38 24.51 -0.33 -8.51
C VAL A 38 24.36 -1.41 -9.57
N ASP A 39 23.20 -2.07 -9.61
CA ASP A 39 22.92 -3.09 -10.63
C ASP A 39 22.90 -2.48 -12.04
N SER A 40 23.43 -3.20 -13.03
CA SER A 40 23.53 -2.78 -14.42
C SER A 40 22.18 -2.40 -15.03
N ALA A 41 21.08 -3.07 -14.67
CA ALA A 41 19.74 -2.72 -15.13
C ALA A 41 19.25 -1.40 -14.53
N VAL A 42 19.62 -1.10 -13.28
CA VAL A 42 19.32 0.18 -12.62
C VAL A 42 20.13 1.31 -13.24
N LEU A 43 21.42 1.09 -13.53
CA LEU A 43 22.25 2.06 -14.25
C LEU A 43 21.68 2.39 -15.64
N GLY A 44 21.20 1.38 -16.35
CA GLY A 44 20.65 1.53 -17.71
C GLY A 44 19.37 2.38 -17.79
N VAL A 45 18.67 2.60 -16.68
CA VAL A 45 17.45 3.42 -16.62
C VAL A 45 17.67 4.80 -16.01
N LEU A 46 18.87 5.11 -15.54
CA LEU A 46 19.20 6.47 -15.09
C LEU A 46 19.23 7.43 -16.30
N PRO A 47 18.97 8.73 -16.09
CA PRO A 47 18.97 9.71 -17.17
C PRO A 47 20.27 9.69 -17.99
N GLN A 48 20.12 9.92 -19.29
CA GLN A 48 21.26 10.09 -20.19
C GLN A 48 22.17 11.23 -19.70
N GLY A 49 23.48 11.01 -19.71
CA GLY A 49 24.46 11.94 -19.13
C GLY A 49 24.77 11.69 -17.65
N THR A 50 24.30 10.59 -17.08
CA THR A 50 24.78 10.12 -15.77
C THR A 50 26.25 9.72 -15.86
N GLU A 51 27.10 10.42 -15.09
CA GLU A 51 28.56 10.23 -15.06
C GLU A 51 28.96 9.09 -14.12
N SER A 52 28.28 9.02 -12.97
CA SER A 52 28.47 7.98 -11.96
C SER A 52 27.20 7.80 -11.14
N ALA A 53 27.08 6.66 -10.46
CA ALA A 53 26.03 6.45 -9.48
C ALA A 53 26.56 5.61 -8.32
N GLU A 54 26.12 5.97 -7.11
CA GLU A 54 26.43 5.25 -5.89
C GLU A 54 25.12 4.77 -5.26
N CYS A 55 25.09 3.56 -4.74
CA CYS A 55 23.93 3.02 -4.03
C CYS A 55 24.28 2.73 -2.58
N GLN A 56 23.37 3.06 -1.68
CA GLN A 56 23.49 2.75 -0.26
C GLN A 56 22.16 2.28 0.30
N ARG A 57 22.21 1.36 1.26
CA ARG A 57 21.01 0.98 2.01
C ARG A 57 20.36 2.23 2.62
N TYR A 58 19.05 2.33 2.46
CA TYR A 58 18.25 3.44 2.94
C TYR A 58 16.83 2.94 3.11
N GLY A 59 16.16 3.20 4.23
CA GLY A 59 14.86 2.58 4.49
C GLY A 59 14.87 1.42 5.47
N GLN A 60 13.72 1.10 6.07
CA GLN A 60 13.41 -0.25 6.62
C GLN A 60 12.03 -0.81 6.21
N SER A 61 11.92 -2.04 5.72
CA SER A 61 10.65 -2.64 5.22
C SER A 61 10.77 -4.13 5.40
N GLY A 62 9.68 -4.78 5.83
CA GLY A 62 9.62 -6.24 5.82
C GLY A 62 9.75 -6.79 4.40
N TRP A 63 8.93 -6.26 3.50
CA TRP A 63 8.66 -6.80 2.17
C TRP A 63 9.68 -6.51 1.09
N SER A 64 10.55 -5.52 1.32
CA SER A 64 11.46 -5.07 0.28
C SER A 64 12.80 -4.64 0.84
N PHE A 65 13.82 -4.97 0.08
CA PHE A 65 15.10 -4.31 0.25
C PHE A 65 14.99 -2.92 -0.38
N THR A 66 15.49 -1.88 0.28
CA THR A 66 15.47 -0.54 -0.30
C THR A 66 16.77 0.20 -0.07
N ALA A 67 17.01 1.13 -0.97
CA ALA A 67 18.24 1.86 -1.06
C ALA A 67 18.00 3.27 -1.61
N LYS A 68 19.04 4.09 -1.48
CA LYS A 68 19.13 5.39 -2.12
C LYS A 68 20.24 5.32 -3.16
N VAL A 69 19.89 5.65 -4.40
CA VAL A 69 20.87 5.83 -5.47
C VAL A 69 21.15 7.32 -5.59
N VAL A 70 22.42 7.71 -5.60
CA VAL A 70 22.83 9.09 -5.87
C VAL A 70 23.63 9.08 -7.15
N SER A 71 23.07 9.64 -8.22
CA SER A 71 23.76 9.78 -9.50
C SER A 71 24.38 11.16 -9.63
N LEU A 72 25.56 11.25 -10.26
CA LEU A 72 26.15 12.50 -10.71
C LEU A 72 25.71 12.78 -12.16
N GLN A 73 25.00 13.88 -12.38
CA GLN A 73 24.48 14.30 -13.68
C GLN A 73 24.88 15.75 -13.92
N ASN A 74 25.74 16.00 -14.92
CA ASN A 74 26.25 17.34 -15.24
C ASN A 74 26.82 18.07 -14.01
N GLY A 75 27.60 17.37 -13.20
CA GLY A 75 28.14 17.90 -11.94
C GLY A 75 27.15 18.04 -10.76
N ALA A 76 25.85 17.73 -10.94
CA ALA A 76 24.85 17.78 -9.88
C ALA A 76 24.54 16.38 -9.31
N LYS A 77 24.42 16.27 -7.99
CA LYS A 77 23.99 15.03 -7.32
C LYS A 77 22.47 14.93 -7.33
N VAL A 78 21.95 13.92 -8.03
CA VAL A 78 20.52 13.64 -8.14
C VAL A 78 20.19 12.35 -7.40
N PRO A 79 19.40 12.41 -6.31
CA PRO A 79 19.02 11.23 -5.54
C PRO A 79 17.75 10.55 -6.09
N TYR A 80 17.73 9.22 -5.98
CA TYR A 80 16.60 8.34 -6.30
C TYR A 80 16.34 7.37 -5.14
N PHE A 81 15.08 6.97 -5.00
CA PHE A 81 14.70 5.87 -4.11
C PHE A 81 14.61 4.59 -4.93
N LEU A 82 15.17 3.50 -4.39
CA LEU A 82 15.25 2.21 -5.04
C LEU A 82 14.64 1.15 -4.13
N LYS A 83 13.79 0.30 -4.71
CA LYS A 83 13.16 -0.84 -4.04
C LYS A 83 13.48 -2.10 -4.83
N TYR A 84 13.88 -3.17 -4.14
CA TYR A 84 14.04 -4.51 -4.70
C TYR A 84 13.07 -5.49 -4.03
N VAL A 85 12.46 -6.35 -4.85
CA VAL A 85 11.57 -7.42 -4.39
C VAL A 85 11.89 -8.70 -5.16
N PRO A 86 12.03 -9.86 -4.49
CA PRO A 86 12.37 -11.11 -5.15
C PRO A 86 11.15 -11.81 -5.77
N GLY A 87 11.45 -12.69 -6.73
CA GLY A 87 10.52 -13.66 -7.27
C GLY A 87 9.40 -13.08 -8.13
N GLU A 88 8.53 -13.99 -8.57
CA GLU A 88 7.42 -13.66 -9.47
C GLU A 88 6.38 -12.74 -8.82
N LEU A 89 6.13 -12.88 -7.51
CA LEU A 89 5.26 -11.95 -6.80
C LEU A 89 5.85 -10.54 -6.79
N GLY A 90 7.17 -10.40 -6.59
CA GLY A 90 7.87 -9.13 -6.69
C GLY A 90 7.77 -8.50 -8.08
N ARG A 91 7.86 -9.29 -9.15
CA ARG A 91 7.64 -8.83 -10.53
C ARG A 91 6.27 -8.18 -10.70
N GLN A 92 5.22 -8.88 -10.25
CA GLN A 92 3.85 -8.45 -10.41
C GLN A 92 3.53 -7.22 -9.55
N GLN A 93 4.01 -7.21 -8.30
CA GLN A 93 3.84 -6.09 -7.38
C GLN A 93 4.51 -4.82 -7.90
N LEU A 94 5.78 -4.89 -8.31
CA LEU A 94 6.50 -3.69 -8.77
C LEU A 94 5.98 -3.18 -10.12
N PHE A 95 5.50 -4.06 -11.01
CA PHE A 95 4.81 -3.64 -12.22
C PHE A 95 3.50 -2.91 -11.92
N GLY A 96 2.70 -3.45 -10.99
CA GLY A 96 1.47 -2.84 -10.49
C GLY A 96 1.73 -1.47 -9.88
N GLU A 97 2.69 -1.39 -8.96
CA GLU A 97 3.10 -0.17 -8.26
C GLU A 97 3.59 0.90 -9.25
N PHE A 98 4.50 0.54 -10.17
CA PHE A 98 4.99 1.47 -11.21
C PHE A 98 3.85 2.03 -12.06
N THR A 99 2.94 1.16 -12.52
CA THR A 99 1.85 1.55 -13.42
C THR A 99 0.83 2.43 -12.70
N GLY A 100 0.40 2.03 -11.50
CA GLY A 100 -0.54 2.81 -10.68
C GLY A 100 0.02 4.18 -10.31
N MET A 101 1.28 4.23 -9.86
CA MET A 101 1.97 5.49 -9.57
C MET A 101 2.08 6.37 -10.82
N THR A 102 2.31 5.78 -11.99
CA THR A 102 2.43 6.54 -13.25
C THR A 102 1.10 7.24 -13.60
N GLU A 103 -0.03 6.53 -13.48
CA GLU A 103 -1.35 7.12 -13.74
C GLU A 103 -1.72 8.21 -12.72
N LEU A 104 -1.43 7.96 -11.44
CA LEU A 104 -1.63 8.95 -10.37
C LEU A 104 -0.74 10.19 -10.58
N TRP A 105 0.53 10.00 -10.95
CA TRP A 105 1.49 11.07 -11.20
C TRP A 105 1.11 11.93 -12.40
N LYS A 106 0.58 11.36 -13.49
CA LYS A 106 0.08 12.13 -14.64
C LYS A 106 -1.01 13.11 -14.23
N LEU A 107 -1.89 12.72 -13.30
CA LEU A 107 -3.00 13.54 -12.83
C LEU A 107 -2.58 14.56 -11.76
N SER A 108 -1.64 14.20 -10.90
CA SER A 108 -1.19 15.07 -9.82
C SER A 108 0.31 14.92 -9.56
N PRO A 109 1.16 15.45 -10.45
CA PRO A 109 2.60 15.37 -10.32
C PRO A 109 3.13 16.20 -9.15
N GLU A 110 2.28 17.04 -8.54
CA GLU A 110 2.52 17.82 -7.32
C GLU A 110 2.16 17.09 -6.00
N PHE A 111 1.54 15.92 -6.11
CA PHE A 111 1.01 15.15 -4.98
C PHE A 111 1.57 13.72 -4.91
N VAL A 112 1.91 13.14 -6.06
CA VAL A 112 2.40 11.76 -6.18
C VAL A 112 3.88 11.80 -6.54
N VAL A 113 4.69 10.92 -5.93
CA VAL A 113 6.12 10.86 -6.26
C VAL A 113 6.32 10.26 -7.65
N LYS A 114 7.22 10.85 -8.43
CA LYS A 114 7.49 10.44 -9.81
C LYS A 114 8.09 9.03 -9.88
N PRO A 115 7.42 8.05 -10.51
CA PRO A 115 8.06 6.80 -10.89
C PRO A 115 9.05 7.07 -12.04
N VAL A 116 10.23 6.46 -11.96
CA VAL A 116 11.28 6.62 -12.99
C VAL A 116 11.32 5.38 -13.88
N ALA A 117 11.47 4.21 -13.27
CA ALA A 117 11.55 2.94 -14.00
C ALA A 117 11.25 1.76 -13.08
N TRP A 118 10.97 0.61 -13.67
CA TRP A 118 10.95 -0.68 -13.01
C TRP A 118 11.56 -1.73 -13.95
N GLY A 119 12.00 -2.87 -13.42
CA GLY A 119 12.55 -3.93 -14.26
C GLY A 119 13.12 -5.11 -13.48
N LYS A 120 13.76 -6.03 -14.17
CA LYS A 120 14.50 -7.16 -13.58
C LYS A 120 15.97 -6.75 -13.35
N LEU A 121 16.56 -7.17 -12.24
CA LEU A 121 17.99 -7.00 -11.98
C LEU A 121 18.83 -7.85 -12.95
N ALA A 122 20.00 -7.33 -13.33
CA ALA A 122 20.89 -7.97 -14.30
C ALA A 122 22.04 -8.75 -13.64
N ASP A 123 22.51 -8.31 -12.48
CA ASP A 123 23.79 -8.76 -11.91
C ASP A 123 23.61 -9.83 -10.82
N THR A 124 22.48 -10.54 -10.84
CA THR A 124 22.14 -11.61 -9.90
C THR A 124 21.59 -12.83 -10.63
N SER A 125 21.91 -14.02 -10.12
CA SER A 125 21.38 -15.28 -10.63
C SER A 125 19.96 -15.57 -10.14
N GLN A 126 19.51 -14.87 -9.10
CA GLN A 126 18.15 -15.00 -8.57
C GLN A 126 17.22 -13.99 -9.24
N ASP A 127 15.96 -14.37 -9.42
CA ASP A 127 14.96 -13.44 -9.94
C ASP A 127 14.64 -12.36 -8.91
N TRP A 128 15.18 -11.17 -9.14
CA TRP A 128 14.88 -9.96 -8.38
C TRP A 128 14.44 -8.85 -9.33
N TYR A 129 13.51 -8.03 -8.86
CA TYR A 129 12.95 -6.93 -9.61
C TYR A 129 13.14 -5.63 -8.84
N PHE A 130 13.25 -4.53 -9.57
CA PHE A 130 13.44 -3.21 -9.01
C PHE A 130 12.34 -2.23 -9.40
N LEU A 131 12.13 -1.25 -8.53
CA LEU A 131 11.38 -0.03 -8.77
C LEU A 131 12.27 1.16 -8.38
N LEU A 132 12.43 2.09 -9.31
CA LEU A 132 13.18 3.33 -9.14
C LEU A 132 12.22 4.51 -9.21
N THR A 133 12.30 5.40 -8.23
CA THR A 133 11.48 6.62 -8.16
C THR A 133 12.36 7.83 -7.84
N GLU A 134 11.87 9.04 -8.07
CA GLU A 134 12.56 10.22 -7.55
C GLU A 134 12.66 10.13 -6.02
N PHE A 135 13.75 10.65 -5.46
CA PHE A 135 13.90 10.70 -4.02
C PHE A 135 13.26 11.96 -3.45
N LYS A 136 12.40 11.81 -2.43
CA LYS A 136 11.91 12.93 -1.63
C LYS A 136 12.51 12.86 -0.22
N ASN A 137 12.93 14.01 0.30
CA ASN A 137 13.32 14.12 1.71
C ASN A 137 12.05 14.22 2.55
N LEU A 138 11.68 13.12 3.17
CA LEU A 138 10.46 13.02 3.98
C LEU A 138 10.68 13.63 5.36
N SER A 139 9.65 14.27 5.89
CA SER A 139 9.55 14.79 7.25
C SER A 139 8.64 13.88 8.08
N THR A 140 8.98 13.74 9.36
CA THR A 140 8.16 13.02 10.35
C THR A 140 7.02 13.84 10.90
N GLN A 141 6.84 15.08 10.42
CA GLN A 141 5.73 15.92 10.85
C GLN A 141 4.39 15.36 10.33
N LEU A 142 3.36 15.53 11.14
CA LEU A 142 2.00 15.18 10.76
C LEU A 142 1.58 15.97 9.51
N VAL A 143 0.89 15.30 8.61
CA VAL A 143 0.30 15.93 7.44
C VAL A 143 -0.88 16.79 7.90
N ASP A 144 -0.95 18.01 7.39
CA ASP A 144 -2.11 18.89 7.55
C ASP A 144 -3.34 18.23 6.88
N ALA A 145 -4.35 17.90 7.69
CA ALA A 145 -5.51 17.14 7.26
C ALA A 145 -6.34 17.88 6.20
N ASP A 146 -6.49 19.19 6.31
CA ASP A 146 -7.26 20.00 5.36
C ASP A 146 -6.54 20.07 4.02
N LYS A 147 -5.22 20.26 4.03
CA LYS A 147 -4.41 20.24 2.80
C LYS A 147 -4.41 18.87 2.14
N LEU A 148 -4.34 17.80 2.93
CA LEU A 148 -4.43 16.44 2.41
C LEU A 148 -5.80 16.20 1.75
N ALA A 149 -6.90 16.50 2.45
CA ALA A 149 -8.25 16.34 1.93
C ALA A 149 -8.46 17.13 0.63
N ALA A 150 -7.97 18.37 0.58
CA ALA A 150 -8.05 19.22 -0.62
C ALA A 150 -7.29 18.60 -1.82
N ARG A 151 -6.08 18.07 -1.60
CA ARG A 151 -5.27 17.43 -2.66
C ARG A 151 -5.90 16.13 -3.16
N VAL A 152 -6.40 15.31 -2.24
CA VAL A 152 -7.12 14.08 -2.58
C VAL A 152 -8.37 14.39 -3.40
N ALA A 153 -9.17 15.37 -2.98
CA ALA A 153 -10.33 15.82 -3.74
C ALA A 153 -9.96 16.36 -5.12
N GLN A 154 -8.83 17.09 -5.23
CA GLN A 154 -8.35 17.61 -6.50
C GLN A 154 -7.89 16.49 -7.45
N LEU A 155 -7.14 15.50 -6.95
CA LEU A 155 -6.74 14.31 -7.70
C LEU A 155 -7.98 13.59 -8.26
N HIS A 156 -8.98 13.36 -7.41
CA HIS A 156 -10.23 12.70 -7.82
C HIS A 156 -10.99 13.47 -8.89
N LYS A 157 -11.14 14.80 -8.72
CA LYS A 157 -11.78 15.65 -9.73
C LYS A 157 -11.05 15.61 -11.08
N ARG A 158 -9.71 15.64 -11.06
CA ARG A 158 -8.90 15.52 -12.29
C ARG A 158 -9.07 14.16 -12.94
N SER A 159 -9.08 13.09 -12.14
CA SER A 159 -9.34 11.73 -12.63
C SER A 159 -10.70 11.63 -13.33
N GLN A 160 -11.76 12.10 -12.68
CA GLN A 160 -13.11 12.05 -13.26
C GLN A 160 -13.21 12.86 -14.55
N ALA A 161 -12.58 14.04 -14.60
CA ALA A 161 -12.58 14.91 -15.78
C ALA A 161 -11.80 14.34 -16.98
N GLN A 162 -10.82 13.46 -16.71
CA GLN A 162 -9.95 12.86 -17.73
C GLN A 162 -10.22 11.36 -17.95
N SER A 163 -11.27 10.82 -17.32
CA SER A 163 -11.57 9.39 -17.37
C SER A 163 -11.95 8.94 -18.77
N ASP A 164 -11.30 7.90 -19.26
CA ASP A 164 -11.55 7.25 -20.55
C ASP A 164 -12.11 5.83 -20.40
N THR A 165 -12.49 5.42 -19.17
CA THR A 165 -12.93 4.04 -18.86
C THR A 165 -14.30 3.67 -19.42
N GLY A 166 -14.94 4.58 -20.17
CA GLY A 166 -16.34 4.45 -20.59
C GLY A 166 -17.30 4.37 -19.40
N GLY A 167 -16.88 4.86 -18.23
CA GLY A 167 -17.70 4.82 -17.04
C GLY A 167 -17.66 3.51 -16.27
N ARG A 168 -16.64 2.67 -16.49
CA ARG A 168 -16.43 1.39 -15.80
C ARG A 168 -15.43 1.52 -14.66
N PHE A 169 -15.61 0.70 -13.63
CA PHE A 169 -14.70 0.50 -12.51
C PHE A 169 -13.71 -0.62 -12.82
N GLY A 170 -12.48 -0.53 -12.33
CA GLY A 170 -11.43 -1.50 -12.61
C GLY A 170 -10.09 -0.85 -12.88
N PHE A 171 -9.12 -1.68 -13.26
CA PHE A 171 -7.78 -1.22 -13.63
C PHE A 171 -7.25 -2.06 -14.81
N PRO A 172 -6.48 -1.48 -15.76
CA PRO A 172 -6.09 -2.19 -16.98
C PRO A 172 -5.10 -3.33 -16.75
N ILE A 173 -4.45 -3.37 -15.59
CA ILE A 173 -3.52 -4.44 -15.21
C ILE A 173 -3.90 -4.99 -13.84
N GLN A 174 -3.42 -6.19 -13.54
CA GLN A 174 -3.56 -6.79 -12.23
C GLN A 174 -2.88 -5.94 -11.16
N THR A 175 -3.60 -5.66 -10.07
CA THR A 175 -3.09 -4.95 -8.88
C THR A 175 -3.15 -5.83 -7.65
N PHE A 176 -2.47 -5.38 -6.59
CA PHE A 176 -2.35 -6.12 -5.35
C PHE A 176 -2.60 -5.19 -4.16
N ASP A 177 -3.21 -5.70 -3.11
CA ASP A 177 -3.28 -5.09 -1.78
C ASP A 177 -2.28 -5.83 -0.87
N GLY A 178 -1.06 -5.30 -0.82
CA GLY A 178 0.08 -6.04 -0.25
C GLY A 178 0.38 -7.29 -1.10
N ALA A 179 0.32 -8.48 -0.50
CA ALA A 179 0.47 -9.75 -1.22
C ALA A 179 -0.86 -10.30 -1.77
N ARG A 180 -2.00 -9.65 -1.50
CA ARG A 180 -3.31 -10.15 -1.94
C ARG A 180 -3.63 -9.69 -3.35
N LEU A 181 -4.06 -10.62 -4.18
CA LEU A 181 -4.63 -10.34 -5.49
C LEU A 181 -5.91 -9.52 -5.34
N GLN A 182 -6.16 -8.56 -6.23
CA GLN A 182 -7.43 -7.84 -6.32
C GLN A 182 -8.18 -8.19 -7.60
N SER A 183 -9.50 -8.39 -7.51
CA SER A 183 -10.33 -8.61 -8.71
C SER A 183 -10.63 -7.28 -9.41
N VAL A 184 -9.74 -6.85 -10.31
CA VAL A 184 -9.77 -5.51 -10.93
C VAL A 184 -10.30 -5.46 -12.37
N GLY A 185 -10.94 -6.55 -12.83
CA GLY A 185 -11.56 -6.58 -14.15
C GLY A 185 -12.63 -5.50 -14.32
N TRP A 186 -12.75 -4.96 -15.54
CA TRP A 186 -13.68 -3.87 -15.84
C TRP A 186 -15.15 -4.22 -15.57
N ASP A 187 -15.83 -3.37 -14.80
CA ASP A 187 -17.21 -3.57 -14.36
C ASP A 187 -18.04 -2.28 -14.53
N PRO A 188 -19.25 -2.33 -15.10
CA PRO A 188 -20.10 -1.15 -15.21
C PRO A 188 -20.79 -0.72 -13.90
N SER A 189 -20.80 -1.54 -12.84
CA SER A 189 -21.46 -1.25 -11.56
C SER A 189 -20.45 -1.23 -10.42
N TRP A 190 -20.51 -0.17 -9.61
CA TRP A 190 -19.73 -0.09 -8.39
C TRP A 190 -20.07 -1.21 -7.41
N ALA A 191 -21.36 -1.48 -7.20
CA ALA A 191 -21.78 -2.53 -6.27
C ALA A 191 -21.27 -3.90 -6.71
N SER A 192 -21.33 -4.22 -8.00
CA SER A 192 -20.80 -5.50 -8.53
C SER A 192 -19.27 -5.56 -8.46
N PHE A 193 -18.58 -4.47 -8.78
CA PHE A 193 -17.12 -4.38 -8.68
C PHE A 193 -16.64 -4.61 -7.24
N PHE A 194 -17.24 -3.91 -6.27
CA PHE A 194 -16.91 -4.07 -4.86
C PHE A 194 -17.18 -5.48 -4.35
N ALA A 195 -18.30 -6.08 -4.76
CA ALA A 195 -18.62 -7.48 -4.43
C ALA A 195 -17.54 -8.46 -4.91
N LYS A 196 -16.99 -8.25 -6.12
CA LYS A 196 -15.91 -9.07 -6.68
C LYS A 196 -14.58 -8.87 -5.94
N LEU A 197 -14.24 -7.63 -5.56
CA LEU A 197 -13.07 -7.36 -4.72
C LEU A 197 -13.17 -8.10 -3.38
N LEU A 198 -14.32 -8.01 -2.70
CA LEU A 198 -14.53 -8.66 -1.41
C LEU A 198 -14.55 -10.20 -1.53
N ALA A 199 -15.18 -10.73 -2.57
CA ALA A 199 -15.20 -12.18 -2.82
C ALA A 199 -13.79 -12.73 -3.07
N GLU A 200 -12.94 -11.97 -3.76
CA GLU A 200 -11.56 -12.37 -4.02
C GLU A 200 -10.70 -12.33 -2.74
N ALA A 201 -10.92 -11.34 -1.87
CA ALA A 201 -10.29 -11.31 -0.55
C ALA A 201 -10.73 -12.51 0.32
N TYR A 202 -12.04 -12.82 0.32
CA TYR A 202 -12.59 -13.96 1.05
C TYR A 202 -12.07 -15.31 0.55
N ARG A 203 -11.97 -15.48 -0.78
CA ARG A 203 -11.40 -16.68 -1.41
C ARG A 203 -9.96 -16.92 -0.93
N GLN A 204 -9.13 -15.89 -1.00
CA GLN A 204 -7.72 -15.98 -0.58
C GLN A 204 -7.57 -16.25 0.93
N ASP A 205 -8.43 -15.66 1.76
CA ASP A 205 -8.47 -15.96 3.20
C ASP A 205 -8.81 -17.43 3.47
N THR A 206 -9.85 -17.94 2.78
CA THR A 206 -10.27 -19.33 2.90
C THR A 206 -9.20 -20.32 2.44
N GLU A 207 -8.46 -20.00 1.38
CA GLU A 207 -7.35 -20.83 0.89
C GLU A 207 -6.16 -20.87 1.85
N ALA A 208 -5.88 -19.75 2.50
CA ALA A 208 -4.79 -19.63 3.45
C ALA A 208 -5.12 -20.28 4.80
N ASN A 209 -6.32 -20.02 5.32
CA ASN A 209 -6.70 -20.29 6.70
C ASN A 209 -7.72 -21.45 6.84
N GLY A 210 -8.28 -21.93 5.73
CA GLY A 210 -9.40 -22.86 5.73
C GLY A 210 -10.74 -22.16 5.93
N VAL A 211 -11.82 -22.93 5.81
CA VAL A 211 -13.19 -22.39 5.97
C VAL A 211 -13.46 -22.08 7.44
N TRP A 212 -13.83 -20.83 7.72
CA TRP A 212 -14.39 -20.43 9.01
C TRP A 212 -15.91 -20.24 8.88
N PRO A 213 -16.75 -21.13 9.46
CA PRO A 213 -18.20 -21.12 9.23
C PRO A 213 -18.92 -19.81 9.61
N GLU A 214 -18.46 -19.11 10.64
CA GLU A 214 -19.01 -17.80 11.02
C GLU A 214 -18.69 -16.73 9.98
N LEU A 215 -17.46 -16.73 9.45
CA LEU A 215 -17.03 -15.79 8.42
C LEU A 215 -17.72 -16.06 7.09
N GLU A 216 -17.89 -17.33 6.68
CA GLU A 216 -18.66 -17.70 5.49
C GLU A 216 -20.10 -17.17 5.57
N ARG A 217 -20.78 -17.39 6.70
CA ARG A 217 -22.15 -16.88 6.92
C ARG A 217 -22.19 -15.35 6.86
N ALA A 218 -21.21 -14.67 7.44
CA ALA A 218 -21.11 -13.22 7.40
C ALA A 218 -20.86 -12.73 5.95
N HIS A 219 -19.92 -13.32 5.23
CA HIS A 219 -19.61 -13.04 3.84
C HIS A 219 -20.86 -13.20 2.95
N GLN A 220 -21.58 -14.32 3.06
CA GLN A 220 -22.82 -14.56 2.31
C GLN A 220 -23.87 -13.48 2.58
N ARG A 221 -24.05 -13.08 3.83
CA ARG A 221 -24.98 -11.99 4.19
C ARG A 221 -24.52 -10.64 3.63
N VAL A 222 -23.21 -10.36 3.66
CA VAL A 222 -22.66 -9.12 3.10
C VAL A 222 -22.89 -9.05 1.60
N GLN A 223 -22.61 -10.14 0.88
CA GLN A 223 -22.83 -10.25 -0.56
C GLN A 223 -24.31 -10.13 -0.94
N ALA A 224 -25.19 -10.87 -0.25
CA ALA A 224 -26.61 -10.96 -0.63
C ALA A 224 -27.45 -9.76 -0.19
N ASP A 225 -27.14 -9.16 0.97
CA ASP A 225 -27.98 -8.12 1.58
C ASP A 225 -27.27 -6.78 1.74
N VAL A 226 -26.04 -6.76 2.26
CA VAL A 226 -25.40 -5.49 2.65
C VAL A 226 -24.94 -4.69 1.44
N ILE A 227 -24.24 -5.33 0.49
CA ILE A 227 -23.73 -4.64 -0.71
C ILE A 227 -24.87 -4.06 -1.55
N PRO A 228 -25.94 -4.80 -1.89
CA PRO A 228 -27.06 -4.23 -2.64
C PRO A 228 -27.73 -3.06 -1.90
N ARG A 229 -27.94 -3.17 -0.58
CA ARG A 229 -28.64 -2.15 0.21
C ARG A 229 -27.82 -0.88 0.44
N LEU A 230 -26.49 -0.98 0.54
CA LEU A 230 -25.63 0.18 0.83
C LEU A 230 -24.97 0.76 -0.42
N LEU A 231 -24.51 -0.09 -1.34
CA LEU A 231 -23.82 0.34 -2.55
C LEU A 231 -24.72 0.34 -3.78
N GLY A 232 -25.59 -0.67 -3.92
CA GLY A 232 -26.53 -0.76 -5.04
C GLY A 232 -27.45 0.46 -5.11
N VAL A 233 -27.93 0.92 -3.95
CA VAL A 233 -28.76 2.14 -3.87
C VAL A 233 -28.06 3.35 -4.50
N LEU A 234 -26.73 3.48 -4.44
CA LEU A 234 -26.02 4.64 -5.02
C LEU A 234 -26.13 4.71 -6.55
N GLU A 235 -26.58 3.64 -7.20
CA GLU A 235 -26.74 3.51 -8.66
C GLU A 235 -28.23 3.43 -9.08
N GLU A 236 -29.17 3.60 -8.14
CA GLU A 236 -30.61 3.54 -8.39
C GLU A 236 -31.26 4.93 -8.58
N ASN A 237 -32.45 4.94 -9.19
CA ASN A 237 -33.28 6.14 -9.37
C ASN A 237 -32.57 7.26 -10.15
N GLY A 238 -31.78 6.90 -11.16
CA GLY A 238 -31.02 7.84 -11.99
C GLY A 238 -29.75 8.37 -11.33
N ARG A 239 -29.41 7.92 -10.12
CA ARG A 239 -28.09 8.17 -9.51
C ARG A 239 -27.02 7.36 -10.23
N ARG A 240 -25.80 7.87 -10.19
CA ARG A 240 -24.64 7.22 -10.81
C ARG A 240 -23.40 7.51 -9.98
N VAL A 241 -22.70 6.43 -9.64
CA VAL A 241 -21.36 6.53 -9.08
C VAL A 241 -20.37 6.75 -10.23
N VAL A 242 -19.47 7.72 -10.07
CA VAL A 242 -18.46 8.02 -11.08
C VAL A 242 -17.16 7.28 -10.75
N PRO A 243 -16.65 6.42 -11.64
CA PRO A 243 -15.36 5.77 -11.45
C PRO A 243 -14.25 6.82 -11.31
N THR A 244 -13.49 6.72 -10.23
CA THR A 244 -12.42 7.66 -9.89
C THR A 244 -11.15 6.89 -9.60
N LEU A 245 -10.04 7.27 -10.23
CA LEU A 245 -8.72 6.70 -9.91
C LEU A 245 -8.35 7.12 -8.48
N ILE A 246 -8.08 6.13 -7.64
CA ILE A 246 -7.66 6.35 -6.25
C ILE A 246 -6.29 5.73 -5.99
N HIS A 247 -5.70 6.11 -4.85
CA HIS A 247 -4.48 5.46 -4.34
C HIS A 247 -4.73 4.04 -3.82
N GLY A 248 -5.95 3.76 -3.33
CA GLY A 248 -6.41 2.47 -2.78
C GLY A 248 -5.59 1.84 -1.65
N ASP A 249 -4.75 2.63 -0.97
CA ASP A 249 -4.19 2.30 0.35
C ASP A 249 -3.72 3.55 1.10
N MET A 250 -4.60 4.53 1.24
CA MET A 250 -4.26 5.82 1.83
C MET A 250 -4.50 5.80 3.35
N TRP A 251 -3.53 5.29 4.11
CA TRP A 251 -3.48 5.33 5.57
C TRP A 251 -2.21 6.05 6.05
N GLU A 252 -2.11 6.36 7.34
CA GLU A 252 -1.02 7.16 7.91
C GLU A 252 0.39 6.68 7.55
N GLY A 253 0.63 5.36 7.43
CA GLY A 253 1.92 4.82 7.01
C GLY A 253 2.30 5.14 5.56
N ASN A 254 1.32 5.46 4.73
CA ASN A 254 1.48 5.95 3.37
C ASN A 254 1.31 7.47 3.28
N LEU A 255 1.16 8.19 4.41
CA LEU A 255 1.08 9.64 4.50
C LEU A 255 2.39 10.25 5.04
N VAL A 256 3.05 11.15 4.31
CA VAL A 256 4.27 11.83 4.77
C VAL A 256 4.28 13.31 4.37
N SER A 257 4.88 14.16 5.23
CA SER A 257 5.03 15.60 4.98
C SER A 257 6.41 15.91 4.40
N ILE A 258 6.56 16.99 3.65
CA ILE A 258 7.86 17.54 3.25
C ILE A 258 7.93 18.96 3.82
N LEU A 259 9.02 19.28 4.51
CA LEU A 259 9.27 20.62 5.05
C LEU A 259 9.51 21.60 3.87
N ASN A 260 8.67 22.64 3.84
CA ASN A 260 8.62 23.76 2.88
C ASN A 260 8.06 23.43 1.47
N ASP A 261 6.79 23.82 1.30
CA ASP A 261 6.04 24.09 0.06
C ASP A 261 5.63 22.99 -0.92
N PHE A 262 5.89 21.71 -0.72
CA PHE A 262 5.27 20.68 -1.58
C PHE A 262 5.04 19.35 -0.86
N HIS A 263 3.81 19.04 -0.42
CA HIS A 263 3.48 17.76 0.24
C HIS A 263 3.40 16.57 -0.77
N TYR A 264 4.10 15.46 -0.52
CA TYR A 264 4.05 14.24 -1.36
C TYR A 264 4.13 12.97 -0.53
N LEU A 265 3.63 11.85 -1.10
CA LEU A 265 3.63 10.49 -0.53
C LEU A 265 4.58 9.53 -1.26
N LEU A 266 5.43 8.82 -0.51
CA LEU A 266 5.99 7.49 -0.84
C LEU A 266 6.67 6.87 0.41
N ASN A 267 6.28 5.62 0.72
CA ASN A 267 6.96 4.50 1.41
C ASN A 267 8.23 4.77 2.28
N LYS A 268 8.16 4.42 3.59
CA LYS A 268 8.99 3.41 4.33
C LYS A 268 9.29 3.77 5.81
N TYR A 269 9.17 2.83 6.77
CA TYR A 269 10.23 2.39 7.73
C TYR A 269 9.73 1.34 8.77
N ALA A 270 10.50 0.25 8.94
CA ALA A 270 10.52 -0.63 10.09
C ALA A 270 11.51 -0.13 11.17
N ALA A 271 11.14 -0.40 12.43
CA ALA A 271 11.93 -0.44 13.67
C ALA A 271 12.70 0.85 14.08
N ASP A 272 12.55 1.38 15.29
CA ASP A 272 12.31 0.69 16.55
C ASP A 272 11.40 1.47 17.53
N ILE A 273 10.66 0.65 18.28
CA ILE A 273 10.03 0.97 19.55
C ILE A 273 11.12 1.04 20.63
N GLU A 274 10.87 1.85 21.66
CA GLU A 274 11.58 1.90 22.96
C GLU A 274 12.92 2.65 23.01
N ASP A 275 12.85 3.97 23.30
CA ASP A 275 13.48 4.45 24.54
C ASP A 275 12.82 5.75 25.06
N ARG A 276 12.76 5.87 26.39
CA ARG A 276 12.14 6.95 27.21
C ARG A 276 10.64 6.88 27.50
N LYS A 277 10.22 5.82 28.21
CA LYS A 277 9.48 6.03 29.47
C LYS A 277 9.91 5.03 30.53
N ARG A 278 11.16 5.17 31.00
CA ARG A 278 11.50 4.85 32.39
C ARG A 278 12.19 6.06 33.01
N GLU A 279 11.84 6.27 34.28
CA GLU A 279 12.37 7.25 35.22
C GLU A 279 11.78 8.67 35.16
N ALA A 280 10.60 8.85 35.78
CA ALA A 280 10.53 9.39 37.14
C ALA A 280 9.06 9.66 37.56
N ALA A 281 8.51 8.77 38.38
CA ALA A 281 7.68 9.16 39.52
C ALA A 281 8.46 8.70 40.76
N PRO A 282 8.44 9.42 41.90
CA PRO A 282 7.30 9.21 42.79
C PRO A 282 6.86 10.38 43.70
N ALA A 283 5.65 10.16 44.23
CA ALA A 283 5.13 10.48 45.57
C ALA A 283 4.52 11.87 45.88
N GLU A 284 3.18 11.85 45.93
CA GLU A 284 2.31 12.30 47.04
C GLU A 284 2.38 13.75 47.57
N SER A 285 1.28 14.51 47.42
CA SER A 285 0.21 14.61 48.44
C SER A 285 -0.70 15.86 48.27
N GLN A 286 -1.99 15.62 48.56
CA GLN A 286 -3.01 16.54 49.12
C GLN A 286 -3.78 17.58 48.26
N GLN A 287 -5.09 17.27 48.14
CA GLN A 287 -6.27 18.05 48.56
C GLN A 287 -6.81 19.24 47.74
N GLY A 288 -8.15 19.22 47.55
CA GLY A 288 -9.04 20.36 47.29
C GLY A 288 -9.72 20.31 45.91
N GLU A 289 -10.93 19.73 45.75
CA GLU A 289 -12.24 20.44 45.79
C GLU A 289 -12.27 21.70 44.87
N VAL A 290 -13.16 21.88 43.88
CA VAL A 290 -14.62 21.88 43.93
C VAL A 290 -15.22 21.71 42.50
N ALA A 291 -16.39 21.07 42.48
CA ALA A 291 -17.35 20.84 41.41
C ALA A 291 -17.63 21.99 40.41
N TYR A 292 -18.02 21.61 39.18
CA TYR A 292 -19.33 22.01 38.65
C TYR A 292 -19.95 20.91 37.77
N ASP A 293 -21.18 20.58 38.16
CA ASP A 293 -22.08 19.52 37.73
C ASP A 293 -22.95 19.96 36.54
N ARG A 294 -23.24 19.04 35.60
CA ARG A 294 -24.62 18.75 35.18
C ARG A 294 -24.77 17.47 34.37
N LYS A 295 -25.27 16.45 35.08
CA LYS A 295 -26.38 15.52 34.72
C LYS A 295 -26.39 14.87 33.33
N THR A 296 -26.05 13.58 33.21
CA THR A 296 -26.88 12.38 33.52
C THR A 296 -28.11 12.22 32.61
N TYR A 297 -28.05 11.25 31.69
CA TYR A 297 -29.07 10.19 31.62
C TYR A 297 -28.37 8.86 31.29
N SER A 298 -28.24 8.04 32.32
CA SER A 298 -27.95 6.60 32.28
C SER A 298 -29.28 5.86 32.27
N MET A 299 -29.35 4.72 31.58
CA MET A 299 -30.01 3.44 31.98
C MET A 299 -29.99 2.52 30.73
N GLY A 300 -29.46 1.29 30.71
CA GLY A 300 -28.79 0.47 31.71
C GLY A 300 -28.53 -0.96 31.14
N LEU A 301 -27.27 -1.40 31.26
CA LEU A 301 -26.73 -2.79 31.45
C LEU A 301 -26.85 -3.85 30.33
N PRO A 302 -25.97 -4.90 30.29
CA PRO A 302 -24.73 -5.14 31.05
C PRO A 302 -23.47 -5.26 30.16
N GLN A 303 -22.34 -4.74 30.65
CA GLN A 303 -21.04 -4.91 30.01
C GLN A 303 -20.51 -6.31 30.35
N ALA A 304 -20.69 -7.25 29.42
CA ALA A 304 -20.03 -8.55 29.49
C ALA A 304 -18.51 -8.34 29.41
N GLN A 305 -17.78 -8.98 30.32
CA GLN A 305 -16.33 -9.09 30.30
C GLN A 305 -15.88 -9.58 28.91
N ARG A 306 -15.34 -8.67 28.09
CA ARG A 306 -14.52 -9.08 26.95
C ARG A 306 -13.12 -9.32 27.49
N THR A 307 -12.78 -10.59 27.62
CA THR A 307 -11.39 -11.02 27.53
C THR A 307 -10.89 -10.61 26.16
N GLU A 308 -10.16 -9.49 26.07
CA GLU A 308 -9.36 -9.17 24.89
C GLU A 308 -8.19 -10.14 24.85
N THR A 309 -8.42 -11.33 24.29
CA THR A 309 -7.32 -12.04 23.63
C THR A 309 -7.03 -11.25 22.36
N ALA A 310 -5.89 -10.56 22.36
CA ALA A 310 -5.35 -9.91 21.19
C ALA A 310 -5.29 -10.92 20.04
N TYR A 311 -6.09 -10.69 19.01
CA TYR A 311 -5.92 -11.36 17.73
C TYR A 311 -4.71 -10.70 17.07
N ASP A 312 -3.54 -11.26 17.31
CA ASP A 312 -2.30 -10.86 16.64
C ASP A 312 -2.37 -11.37 15.19
N SER A 313 -2.80 -10.49 14.29
CA SER A 313 -2.91 -10.82 12.86
C SER A 313 -1.54 -10.87 12.15
N GLY A 314 -0.42 -10.65 12.84
CA GLY A 314 0.94 -10.90 12.33
C GLY A 314 1.36 -10.14 11.05
N ILE A 315 0.48 -9.38 10.41
CA ILE A 315 0.68 -8.80 9.09
C ILE A 315 0.70 -7.27 9.24
N LYS A 316 1.91 -6.76 9.54
CA LYS A 316 2.23 -5.33 9.57
C LYS A 316 2.79 -4.95 8.19
N ASP A 317 1.91 -4.58 7.26
CA ASP A 317 2.26 -4.44 5.85
C ASP A 317 2.06 -3.03 5.31
N ASN A 318 3.04 -2.58 4.52
CA ASN A 318 2.83 -1.54 3.52
C ASN A 318 2.04 -2.16 2.37
N ARG A 319 0.78 -1.78 2.31
CA ARG A 319 -0.17 -2.07 1.25
C ARG A 319 -0.07 -0.92 0.24
N MET A 320 -0.33 -1.14 -1.03
CA MET A 320 -0.44 -0.08 -2.05
C MET A 320 -1.17 -0.69 -3.22
N SER A 321 -2.39 -0.21 -3.47
CA SER A 321 -3.25 -0.72 -4.53
C SER A 321 -3.89 0.42 -5.29
N ALA A 322 -3.47 0.73 -6.52
CA ALA A 322 -4.18 1.73 -7.32
C ALA A 322 -5.45 1.08 -7.91
N THR A 323 -6.61 1.33 -7.31
CA THR A 323 -7.90 0.87 -7.80
C THR A 323 -8.74 2.06 -8.27
N VAL A 324 -9.76 1.79 -9.08
CA VAL A 324 -10.78 2.79 -9.40
C VAL A 324 -11.97 2.50 -8.49
N GLU A 325 -12.27 3.41 -7.57
CA GLU A 325 -13.34 3.25 -6.58
C GLU A 325 -14.36 4.39 -6.63
N ALA A 326 -15.51 4.14 -6.01
CA ALA A 326 -16.58 5.12 -5.85
C ALA A 326 -16.19 6.27 -4.93
N ARG A 327 -16.50 7.51 -5.33
CA ARG A 327 -16.69 8.62 -4.42
C ARG A 327 -17.88 9.50 -4.83
N ASP A 328 -18.56 10.01 -3.82
CA ASP A 328 -19.59 11.06 -3.92
C ASP A 328 -18.96 12.43 -4.20
#